data_AF-A0A438BYP0-F1
#
_entry.id   AF-A0A438BYP0-F1
#
_cell.length_a   1.000
_cell.length_b   1.000
_cell.length_c   1.000
_cell.angle_alpha   90.00
_cell.angle_beta   90.00
_cell.angle_gamma   90.00
#
_symmetry.space_group_name_H-M   'P 1'
#
loop_
_entity.id
_entity.type
_entity.pdbx_description
1 polymer ?
#
loop_
_entity_poly.entity_id
_entity_poly.type
_entity_poly.pdbx_seq_one_letter_code
_entity_poly.pdbx_strand_id
1 'polypeptide(L)'
;MKCLNGWSNKSFTMLLELLKEALPEDCMLYSKEHANANECVVCGVSRWKSSDDHSTDEFTKSSKKKKIPAKVLRYFPLKPRLQRLYMSSKTASHMKWHVDGRMEGEMMRHPVDSLAWKNFDNVHPSFALEPRNVRLGLASDGFNPFGNMSISYNMWPVVLIPYNLPPWMCMKNILHVVTTYSWSNCTWE
;
A
#
# COMPACT_ATOMS: atom_id res chain seq x y z
N MET A 1 -13.59 -2.21 -5.66
CA MET A 1 -13.05 -3.30 -6.51
C MET A 1 -13.77 -4.61 -6.21
N LYS A 2 -14.60 -5.14 -7.13
CA LYS A 2 -15.00 -6.56 -7.09
C LYS A 2 -13.73 -7.38 -7.37
N CYS A 3 -13.27 -8.19 -6.43
CA CYS A 3 -12.25 -9.20 -6.74
C CYS A 3 -12.96 -10.42 -7.33
N LEU A 4 -13.25 -10.37 -8.64
CA LEU A 4 -13.96 -11.41 -9.40
C LEU A 4 -13.27 -12.79 -9.43
N ASN A 5 -12.13 -12.99 -8.75
CA ASN A 5 -11.34 -14.24 -8.85
C ASN A 5 -10.76 -14.71 -7.51
N GLY A 6 -11.43 -14.41 -6.39
CA GLY A 6 -10.79 -14.55 -5.09
C GLY A 6 -9.53 -13.68 -5.01
N TRP A 7 -8.84 -13.73 -3.89
CA TRP A 7 -7.65 -12.93 -3.70
C TRP A 7 -6.46 -13.49 -4.48
N SER A 8 -6.24 -12.97 -5.69
CA SER A 8 -5.10 -13.30 -6.54
C SER A 8 -4.12 -12.12 -6.62
N ASN A 9 -2.85 -12.41 -6.92
CA ASN A 9 -1.85 -11.38 -7.22
C ASN A 9 -2.32 -10.41 -8.33
N LYS A 10 -3.25 -10.83 -9.19
CA LYS A 10 -3.84 -10.03 -10.27
C LYS A 10 -4.61 -8.82 -9.74
N SER A 11 -5.49 -9.00 -8.75
CA SER A 11 -6.24 -7.90 -8.13
C SER A 11 -5.35 -6.86 -7.44
N PHE A 12 -4.24 -7.29 -6.84
CA PHE A 12 -3.24 -6.35 -6.32
C PHE A 12 -2.41 -5.70 -7.44
N THR A 13 -2.20 -6.40 -8.56
CA THR A 13 -1.56 -5.80 -9.75
C THR A 13 -2.44 -4.71 -10.34
N MET A 14 -3.75 -4.90 -10.38
CA MET A 14 -4.70 -3.84 -10.77
C MET A 14 -4.66 -2.66 -9.79
N LEU A 15 -4.48 -2.90 -8.48
CA LEU A 15 -4.24 -1.82 -7.52
C LEU A 15 -2.93 -1.08 -7.81
N LEU A 16 -1.85 -1.79 -8.13
CA LEU A 16 -0.58 -1.18 -8.51
C LEU A 16 -0.70 -0.40 -9.83
N GLU A 17 -1.47 -0.89 -10.80
CA GLU A 17 -1.78 -0.18 -12.05
C GLU A 17 -2.56 1.11 -11.77
N LEU A 18 -3.60 1.05 -10.93
CA LEU A 18 -4.34 2.24 -10.49
C LEU A 18 -3.44 3.22 -9.72
N LEU A 19 -2.49 2.73 -8.94
CA LEU A 19 -1.49 3.58 -8.28
C LEU A 19 -0.51 4.22 -9.28
N LYS A 20 -0.24 3.60 -10.43
CA LYS A 20 0.53 4.25 -11.51
C LYS A 20 -0.26 5.40 -12.12
N GLU A 21 -1.56 5.24 -12.34
CA GLU A 21 -2.43 6.32 -12.86
C GLU A 21 -2.51 7.51 -11.90
N ALA A 22 -2.48 7.25 -10.59
CA ALA A 22 -2.46 8.28 -9.55
C ALA A 22 -1.07 8.93 -9.34
N LEU A 23 -0.03 8.47 -10.03
CA LEU A 23 1.35 8.98 -9.96
C LEU A 23 1.80 9.44 -11.37
N PRO A 24 1.34 10.61 -11.84
CA PRO A 24 1.49 11.05 -13.24
C PRO A 24 2.95 11.17 -13.71
N GLU A 25 3.88 11.39 -12.78
CA GLU A 25 5.32 11.56 -13.04
C GLU A 25 6.14 10.25 -12.99
N ASP A 26 5.48 9.10 -12.74
CA ASP A 26 6.14 7.80 -12.55
C ASP A 26 5.86 6.83 -13.71
N CYS A 27 6.68 6.97 -14.75
CA CYS A 27 6.59 6.20 -15.99
C CYS A 27 6.70 4.67 -15.84
N MET A 28 7.33 4.14 -14.78
CA MET A 28 7.45 2.69 -14.55
C MET A 28 7.78 2.35 -13.09
N LEU A 29 7.17 1.28 -12.57
CA LEU A 29 7.54 0.66 -11.28
C LEU A 29 8.57 -0.46 -11.51
N TYR A 30 9.73 -0.38 -10.86
CA TYR A 30 10.76 -1.45 -10.87
C TYR A 30 10.33 -2.66 -10.01
N SER A 31 9.37 -3.42 -10.50
CA SER A 31 8.85 -4.63 -9.85
C SER A 31 8.57 -5.73 -10.88
N LYS A 32 8.52 -6.98 -10.42
CA LYS A 32 8.29 -8.18 -11.26
C LYS A 32 9.23 -8.21 -12.48
N GLU A 33 8.67 -8.09 -13.68
CA GLU A 33 9.36 -8.17 -14.98
C GLU A 33 10.42 -7.07 -15.16
N HIS A 34 10.22 -5.91 -14.51
CA HIS A 34 11.17 -4.79 -14.57
C HIS A 34 12.04 -4.68 -13.32
N ALA A 35 12.09 -5.72 -12.47
CA ALA A 35 12.86 -5.70 -11.22
C ALA A 35 14.37 -5.50 -11.46
N ASN A 36 14.89 -5.97 -12.60
CA ASN A 36 16.30 -5.88 -12.98
C ASN A 36 16.60 -4.79 -14.01
N ALA A 37 15.60 -4.00 -14.41
CA ALA A 37 15.82 -2.90 -15.34
C ALA A 37 16.70 -1.82 -14.69
N ASN A 38 17.62 -1.27 -15.48
CA ASN A 38 18.49 -0.17 -15.09
C ASN A 38 17.94 1.20 -15.53
N GLU A 39 16.97 1.20 -16.43
CA GLU A 39 16.33 2.38 -16.99
C GLU A 39 14.84 2.13 -17.16
N CYS A 40 14.07 3.22 -17.24
CA CYS A 40 12.64 3.16 -17.49
C CYS A 40 12.37 2.79 -18.95
N VAL A 41 11.57 1.76 -19.20
CA VAL A 41 11.20 1.35 -20.57
C VAL A 41 10.31 2.35 -21.31
N VAL A 42 9.71 3.29 -20.59
CA VAL A 42 8.78 4.30 -21.14
C VAL A 42 9.49 5.61 -21.44
N CYS A 43 10.33 6.11 -20.53
CA CYS A 43 10.99 7.42 -20.66
C CYS A 43 12.53 7.37 -20.72
N GLY A 44 13.15 6.20 -20.62
CA GLY A 44 14.61 6.03 -20.68
C GLY A 44 15.38 6.54 -19.46
N VAL A 45 14.71 7.09 -18.44
CA VAL A 45 15.39 7.63 -17.25
C VAL A 45 16.07 6.53 -16.43
N SER A 46 17.32 6.77 -16.03
CA SER A 46 18.10 5.86 -15.18
C SER A 46 17.41 5.58 -13.85
N ARG A 47 17.48 4.32 -13.41
CA ARG A 47 17.07 3.88 -12.06
C ARG A 47 17.92 4.50 -10.96
N TRP A 48 19.19 4.76 -11.25
CA TRP A 48 20.20 5.15 -10.29
C TRP A 48 20.36 6.68 -10.27
N LYS A 49 20.64 7.24 -9.09
CA LYS A 49 21.02 8.65 -8.96
C LYS A 49 22.31 8.95 -9.74
N SER A 50 22.42 10.14 -10.31
CA SER A 50 23.70 10.63 -10.85
C SER A 50 24.71 10.77 -9.70
N SER A 51 25.96 10.42 -9.98
CA SER A 51 27.07 10.57 -9.03
C SER A 51 27.60 12.00 -9.10
N ASP A 52 26.76 13.00 -8.81
CA ASP A 52 27.22 14.38 -8.68
C ASP A 52 27.53 14.64 -7.20
N ASP A 53 28.66 14.12 -6.75
CA ASP A 53 29.29 14.56 -5.51
C ASP A 53 30.63 15.20 -5.88
N HIS A 54 30.67 16.53 -5.78
CA HIS A 54 31.88 17.33 -5.66
C HIS A 54 32.58 17.07 -4.31
N SER A 55 32.83 15.80 -3.96
CA SER A 55 33.69 15.45 -2.84
C SER A 55 35.10 15.21 -3.39
N THR A 56 35.90 16.28 -3.38
CA THR A 56 37.36 16.21 -3.45
C THR A 56 37.87 15.49 -2.22
N ASP A 57 37.91 14.16 -2.26
CA ASP A 57 38.72 13.42 -1.30
C ASP A 57 39.48 12.30 -2.02
N GLU A 58 40.73 12.61 -2.30
CA GLU A 58 41.62 11.95 -3.25
C GLU A 58 42.27 10.68 -2.64
N PHE A 59 41.61 10.01 -1.69
CA PHE A 59 42.27 8.98 -0.86
C PHE A 59 41.54 7.65 -0.65
N THR A 60 40.55 7.26 -1.47
CA THR A 60 40.07 5.85 -1.47
C THR A 60 39.63 5.34 -2.85
N LYS A 61 40.58 5.17 -3.77
CA LYS A 61 40.38 4.38 -5.00
C LYS A 61 40.34 2.88 -4.64
N SER A 62 39.17 2.31 -4.35
CA SER A 62 38.83 0.89 -4.65
C SER A 62 37.45 0.40 -4.17
N SER A 63 36.69 1.17 -3.40
CA SER A 63 35.33 0.74 -3.03
C SER A 63 34.35 1.07 -4.17
N LYS A 64 33.78 0.05 -4.81
CA LYS A 64 32.68 0.22 -5.79
C LYS A 64 31.63 1.16 -5.17
N LYS A 65 31.49 2.39 -5.70
CA LYS A 65 30.46 3.34 -5.25
C LYS A 65 29.11 2.61 -5.26
N LYS A 66 28.43 2.57 -4.11
CA LYS A 66 27.12 1.89 -3.99
C LYS A 66 26.12 2.62 -4.88
N LYS A 67 25.53 1.92 -5.85
CA LYS A 67 24.47 2.48 -6.68
C LYS A 67 23.20 2.65 -5.82
N ILE A 68 22.72 3.88 -5.69
CA ILE A 68 21.50 4.20 -4.92
C ILE A 68 20.36 4.41 -5.92
N PRO A 69 19.26 3.65 -5.82
CA PRO A 69 18.09 3.85 -6.67
C PRO A 69 17.42 5.18 -6.34
N ALA A 70 17.04 5.94 -7.36
CA ALA A 70 16.33 7.21 -7.19
C ALA A 70 14.96 7.00 -6.54
N LYS A 71 14.22 5.97 -6.98
CA LYS A 71 12.87 5.62 -6.50
C LYS A 71 12.85 4.17 -6.02
N VAL A 72 12.21 3.93 -4.88
CA VAL A 72 12.09 2.60 -4.26
C VAL A 72 10.64 2.34 -3.87
N LEU A 73 10.01 1.33 -4.48
CA LEU A 73 8.74 0.78 -4.03
C LEU A 73 8.99 -0.40 -3.07
N ARG A 74 8.51 -0.28 -1.84
CA ARG A 74 8.53 -1.38 -0.87
C ARG A 74 7.15 -2.02 -0.79
N TYR A 75 7.01 -3.13 -1.52
CA TYR A 75 5.79 -3.93 -1.51
C TYR A 75 5.85 -5.02 -0.43
N PHE A 76 4.75 -5.14 0.33
CA PHE A 76 4.55 -6.22 1.28
C PHE A 76 3.41 -7.13 0.80
N PRO A 77 3.67 -8.43 0.55
CA PRO A 77 2.66 -9.35 0.06
C PRO A 77 1.39 -9.38 0.92
N LEU A 78 0.25 -9.14 0.29
CA LEU A 78 -1.02 -8.96 0.98
C LEU A 78 -1.63 -10.30 1.44
N LYS A 79 -1.55 -11.33 0.60
CA LYS A 79 -2.08 -12.68 0.89
C LYS A 79 -1.56 -13.28 2.21
N PRO A 80 -0.25 -13.35 2.48
CA PRO A 80 0.24 -13.90 3.76
C PRO A 80 -0.09 -13.02 4.96
N ARG A 81 -0.32 -11.71 4.76
CA ARG A 81 -0.79 -10.82 5.83
C ARG A 81 -2.23 -11.11 6.20
N LEU A 82 -3.12 -11.30 5.21
CA LEU A 82 -4.49 -11.72 5.49
C LEU A 82 -4.58 -13.12 6.09
N GLN A 83 -3.81 -14.09 5.58
CA GLN A 83 -3.82 -15.44 6.12
C GLN A 83 -3.50 -15.42 7.63
N ARG A 84 -2.51 -14.62 8.04
CA ARG A 84 -2.18 -14.44 9.47
C ARG A 84 -3.34 -13.92 10.33
N LEU A 85 -4.22 -13.07 9.79
CA LEU A 85 -5.40 -12.60 10.52
C LEU A 85 -6.35 -13.76 10.87
N TYR A 86 -6.41 -14.80 10.04
CA TYR A 86 -7.24 -15.98 10.27
C TYR A 86 -6.52 -17.13 10.99
N MET A 87 -5.20 -17.06 11.17
CA MET A 87 -4.43 -18.11 11.87
C MET A 87 -4.69 -18.12 13.39
N SER A 88 -5.06 -16.98 13.99
CA SER A 88 -5.46 -16.92 15.39
C SER A 88 -6.97 -17.02 15.50
N SER A 89 -7.48 -17.97 16.30
CA SER A 89 -8.91 -18.12 16.55
C SER A 89 -9.56 -16.84 17.11
N LYS A 90 -8.84 -16.11 17.98
CA LYS A 90 -9.27 -14.83 18.55
C LYS A 90 -9.43 -13.75 17.48
N THR A 91 -8.43 -13.57 16.62
CA THR A 91 -8.50 -12.60 15.52
C THR A 91 -9.52 -13.01 14.47
N ALA A 92 -9.60 -14.30 14.13
CA ALA A 92 -10.56 -14.83 13.17
C ALA A 92 -12.02 -14.60 13.62
N SER A 93 -12.31 -14.71 14.92
CA SER A 93 -13.62 -14.35 15.48
C SER A 93 -13.92 -12.87 15.24
N HIS A 94 -12.98 -11.97 15.56
CA HIS A 94 -13.14 -10.54 15.29
C HIS A 94 -13.23 -10.19 13.79
N MET A 95 -12.65 -10.98 12.89
CA MET A 95 -12.79 -10.78 11.43
C MET A 95 -14.23 -11.03 10.92
N LYS A 96 -15.10 -11.63 11.74
CA LYS A 96 -16.54 -11.76 11.46
C LYS A 96 -17.39 -10.70 12.16
N TRP A 97 -16.76 -9.79 12.93
CA TRP A 97 -17.48 -8.81 13.73
C TRP A 97 -18.41 -7.91 12.91
N HIS A 98 -18.06 -7.58 11.68
CA HIS A 98 -18.93 -6.79 10.80
C HIS A 98 -20.31 -7.44 10.54
N VAL A 99 -20.45 -8.77 10.71
CA VAL A 99 -21.73 -9.48 10.68
C VAL A 99 -22.27 -9.63 12.09
N ASP A 100 -21.46 -10.19 13.00
CA ASP A 100 -21.90 -10.65 14.32
C ASP A 100 -22.16 -9.49 15.31
N GLY A 101 -21.43 -8.38 15.18
CA GLY A 101 -21.44 -7.25 16.10
C GLY A 101 -22.18 -6.02 15.58
N ARG A 102 -22.96 -6.16 14.51
CA ARG A 102 -23.71 -5.05 13.92
C ARG A 102 -24.85 -4.67 14.87
N MET A 103 -24.84 -3.43 15.33
CA MET A 103 -25.97 -2.87 16.07
C MET A 103 -26.71 -1.89 15.17
N GLU A 104 -27.99 -2.14 14.93
CA GLU A 104 -28.84 -1.20 14.21
C GLU A 104 -29.06 0.04 15.07
N GLY A 105 -28.77 1.21 14.50
CA GLY A 105 -28.90 2.51 15.14
C GLY A 105 -28.74 3.61 14.10
N GLU A 106 -29.17 4.82 14.45
CA GLU A 106 -29.19 5.96 13.52
C GLU A 106 -27.79 6.52 13.24
N MET A 107 -26.82 6.30 14.14
CA MET A 107 -25.47 6.86 14.04
C MET A 107 -24.47 5.87 13.43
N MET A 108 -23.73 6.30 12.41
CA MET A 108 -22.62 5.53 11.84
C MET A 108 -21.46 5.44 12.84
N ARG A 109 -21.07 4.22 13.22
CA ARG A 109 -19.96 3.94 14.15
C ARG A 109 -18.79 3.24 13.48
N HIS A 110 -19.06 2.61 12.35
CA HIS A 110 -18.08 1.82 11.61
C HIS A 110 -18.42 1.85 10.11
N PRO A 111 -17.45 1.72 9.18
CA PRO A 111 -17.72 1.67 7.73
C PRO A 111 -18.80 0.67 7.30
N VAL A 112 -19.05 -0.38 8.09
CA VAL A 112 -20.14 -1.36 7.88
C VAL A 112 -21.55 -0.74 7.92
N ASP A 113 -21.71 0.40 8.60
CA ASP A 113 -22.98 1.11 8.73
C ASP A 113 -23.25 2.00 7.51
N SER A 114 -22.22 2.25 6.68
CA SER A 114 -22.29 3.16 5.55
C SER A 114 -23.21 2.65 4.43
N LEU A 115 -23.79 3.60 3.70
CA LEU A 115 -24.56 3.31 2.49
C LEU A 115 -23.68 2.63 1.43
N ALA A 116 -22.40 2.99 1.35
CA ALA A 116 -21.45 2.36 0.43
C ALA A 116 -21.31 0.86 0.69
N TRP A 117 -21.27 0.44 1.95
CA TRP A 117 -21.21 -0.98 2.32
C TRP A 117 -22.51 -1.71 1.95
N LYS A 118 -23.67 -1.12 2.27
CA LYS A 118 -24.98 -1.70 1.90
C LYS A 118 -25.11 -1.85 0.38
N ASN A 119 -24.73 -0.83 -0.37
CA ASN A 119 -24.72 -0.86 -1.83
C ASN A 119 -23.78 -1.94 -2.37
N PHE A 120 -22.60 -2.10 -1.77
CA PHE A 120 -21.68 -3.16 -2.15
C PHE A 120 -22.28 -4.55 -1.90
N ASP A 121 -22.90 -4.78 -0.74
CA ASP A 121 -23.52 -6.08 -0.43
C ASP A 121 -24.69 -6.38 -1.38
N ASN A 122 -25.50 -5.38 -1.74
CA ASN A 122 -26.58 -5.51 -2.73
C ASN A 122 -26.07 -5.85 -4.13
N VAL A 123 -25.00 -5.19 -4.56
CA VAL A 123 -24.37 -5.45 -5.86
C VAL A 123 -23.64 -6.79 -5.86
N HIS A 124 -23.30 -7.35 -4.69
CA HIS A 124 -22.50 -8.56 -4.52
C HIS A 124 -23.04 -9.56 -3.49
N PRO A 125 -24.22 -10.16 -3.70
CA PRO A 125 -24.83 -11.04 -2.70
C PRO A 125 -23.96 -12.25 -2.35
N SER A 126 -23.31 -12.87 -3.34
CA SER A 126 -22.43 -14.03 -3.12
C SER A 126 -21.18 -13.70 -2.29
N PHE A 127 -20.68 -12.47 -2.38
CA PHE A 127 -19.57 -12.01 -1.54
C PHE A 127 -20.06 -11.71 -0.13
N ALA A 128 -21.21 -11.04 -0.01
CA ALA A 128 -21.79 -10.66 1.27
C ALA A 128 -22.21 -11.86 2.12
N LEU A 129 -22.63 -12.96 1.47
CA LEU A 129 -23.06 -14.20 2.12
C LEU A 129 -21.95 -14.88 2.91
N GLU A 130 -20.68 -14.74 2.50
CA GLU A 130 -19.53 -15.36 3.19
C GLU A 130 -18.88 -14.36 4.17
N PRO A 131 -19.05 -14.51 5.49
CA PRO A 131 -18.52 -13.57 6.49
C PRO A 131 -16.99 -13.55 6.57
N ARG A 132 -16.30 -14.54 6.01
CA ARG A 132 -14.83 -14.55 5.96
C ARG A 132 -14.26 -13.71 4.82
N ASN A 133 -15.11 -13.19 3.94
CA ASN A 133 -14.64 -12.30 2.89
C ASN A 133 -14.14 -10.97 3.46
N VAL A 134 -12.91 -10.61 3.10
CA VAL A 134 -12.23 -9.42 3.64
C VAL A 134 -12.55 -8.18 2.82
N ARG A 135 -12.99 -7.14 3.51
CA ARG A 135 -13.21 -5.78 3.02
C ARG A 135 -12.12 -4.87 3.59
N LEU A 136 -11.42 -4.21 2.68
CA LEU A 136 -10.30 -3.34 3.00
C LEU A 136 -10.65 -1.89 2.70
N GLY A 137 -10.37 -1.01 3.65
CA GLY A 137 -10.18 0.41 3.38
C GLY A 137 -8.79 0.63 2.78
N LEU A 138 -8.69 1.48 1.77
CA LEU A 138 -7.43 1.97 1.24
C LEU A 138 -7.33 3.44 1.63
N ALA A 139 -6.23 3.80 2.29
CA ALA A 139 -5.86 5.17 2.57
C ALA A 139 -4.47 5.43 2.02
N SER A 140 -4.28 6.54 1.33
CA SER A 140 -2.97 7.09 1.01
C SER A 140 -2.92 8.47 1.64
N ASP A 141 -1.94 8.71 2.52
CA ASP A 141 -1.77 10.07 3.03
C ASP A 141 -1.14 10.93 1.94
N GLY A 142 -1.58 12.18 1.85
CA GLY A 142 -1.01 13.16 0.94
C GLY A 142 0.47 13.38 1.28
N PHE A 143 1.26 13.63 0.24
CA PHE A 143 2.61 14.18 0.30
C PHE A 143 2.85 15.01 1.57
N ASN A 144 3.87 14.73 2.38
CA ASN A 144 4.27 15.61 3.48
C ASN A 144 5.08 16.79 2.90
N PRO A 145 4.48 17.96 2.63
CA PRO A 145 5.15 19.02 1.89
C PRO A 145 6.04 19.87 2.80
N PHE A 146 5.85 19.79 4.12
CA PHE A 146 6.49 20.64 5.12
C PHE A 146 7.35 19.81 6.06
N GLY A 147 8.26 19.02 5.47
CA GLY A 147 9.21 18.14 6.14
C GLY A 147 9.56 18.62 7.55
N ASN A 148 8.86 18.06 8.55
CA ASN A 148 9.14 18.40 9.92
C ASN A 148 10.44 17.68 10.30
N MET A 149 11.54 18.41 10.08
CA MET A 149 12.92 18.27 10.54
C MET A 149 13.35 16.84 10.93
N SER A 150 13.95 16.11 9.98
CA SER A 150 15.06 15.14 10.19
C SER A 150 15.15 14.04 9.12
N ILE A 151 14.19 13.92 8.21
CA ILE A 151 14.11 12.80 7.28
C ILE A 151 14.52 13.25 5.86
N SER A 152 15.65 12.74 5.35
CA SER A 152 16.19 13.04 4.01
C SER A 152 15.46 12.33 2.85
N TYR A 153 14.31 11.72 3.12
CA TYR A 153 13.52 11.00 2.14
C TYR A 153 12.04 11.30 2.30
N ASN A 154 11.34 11.48 1.17
CA ASN A 154 9.90 11.59 1.13
C ASN A 154 9.32 10.17 0.94
N MET A 155 8.27 9.86 1.69
CA MET A 155 7.63 8.55 1.66
C MET A 155 6.12 8.71 1.51
N TRP A 156 5.56 8.02 0.53
CA TRP A 156 4.14 7.98 0.25
C TRP A 156 3.58 6.61 0.69
N PRO A 157 2.96 6.52 1.87
CA PRO A 157 2.39 5.27 2.36
C PRO A 157 1.00 5.02 1.75
N VAL A 158 0.80 3.84 1.20
CA VAL A 158 -0.51 3.25 0.94
C VAL A 158 -0.81 2.28 2.07
N VAL A 159 -1.83 2.57 2.85
CA VAL A 159 -2.26 1.81 4.01
C VAL A 159 -3.57 1.08 3.69
N LEU A 160 -3.59 -0.22 3.93
CA LEU A 160 -4.78 -1.04 3.84
C LEU A 160 -5.28 -1.41 5.24
N ILE A 161 -6.55 -1.14 5.51
CA ILE A 161 -7.19 -1.31 6.81
C ILE A 161 -8.28 -2.40 6.71
N PRO A 162 -8.23 -3.48 7.51
CA PRO A 162 -9.27 -4.51 7.51
C PRO A 162 -10.51 -4.04 8.28
N TYR A 163 -11.51 -3.53 7.56
CA TYR A 163 -12.80 -3.12 8.13
C TYR A 163 -13.70 -4.31 8.52
N ASN A 164 -13.24 -5.54 8.38
CA ASN A 164 -13.89 -6.69 9.00
C ASN A 164 -13.86 -6.64 10.53
N LEU A 165 -12.81 -6.01 11.07
CA LEU A 165 -12.52 -5.94 12.49
C LEU A 165 -13.40 -4.90 13.20
N PRO A 166 -13.63 -5.05 14.50
CA PRO A 166 -14.34 -4.06 15.29
C PRO A 166 -13.62 -2.70 15.35
N PRO A 167 -14.33 -1.60 15.65
CA PRO A 167 -13.79 -0.23 15.67
C PRO A 167 -12.52 -0.08 16.52
N TRP A 168 -12.48 -0.71 17.69
CA TRP A 168 -11.35 -0.65 18.62
C TRP A 168 -10.12 -1.44 18.15
N MET A 169 -10.24 -2.20 17.07
CA MET A 169 -9.20 -3.08 16.56
C MET A 169 -8.79 -2.71 15.14
N CYS A 170 -9.71 -2.25 14.28
CA CYS A 170 -9.40 -1.89 12.90
C CYS A 170 -8.40 -0.72 12.79
N MET A 171 -8.35 0.19 13.78
CA MET A 171 -7.41 1.31 13.81
C MET A 171 -6.03 0.96 14.43
N LYS A 172 -5.80 -0.29 14.85
CA LYS A 172 -4.49 -0.69 15.42
C LYS A 172 -3.45 -0.90 14.32
N ASN A 173 -2.36 -0.15 14.39
CA ASN A 173 -1.24 -0.16 13.42
C ASN A 173 -0.69 -1.55 13.08
N ILE A 174 -0.69 -2.49 14.04
CA ILE A 174 -0.17 -3.85 13.86
C ILE A 174 -0.97 -4.64 12.80
N LEU A 175 -2.22 -4.25 12.56
CA LEU A 175 -3.14 -4.94 11.67
C LEU A 175 -3.23 -4.28 10.29
N HIS A 176 -2.60 -3.12 10.12
CA HIS A 176 -2.56 -2.40 8.85
C HIS A 176 -1.53 -3.02 7.93
N VAL A 177 -1.88 -3.14 6.66
CA VAL A 177 -0.93 -3.49 5.62
C VAL A 177 -0.45 -2.21 4.97
N VAL A 178 0.73 -1.77 5.34
CA VAL A 178 1.39 -0.62 4.73
C VAL A 178 2.26 -1.09 3.57
N THR A 179 2.13 -0.44 2.41
CA THR A 179 3.06 -0.42 1.28
C THR A 179 3.60 1.00 1.20
N THR A 180 4.91 1.20 1.02
CA THR A 180 5.48 2.54 0.95
C THR A 180 6.22 2.75 -0.35
N TYR A 181 6.04 3.92 -0.94
CA TYR A 181 6.86 4.43 -2.03
C TYR A 181 7.79 5.48 -1.46
N SER A 182 9.10 5.31 -1.59
CA SER A 182 10.08 6.26 -1.07
C SER A 182 10.96 6.79 -2.18
N TRP A 183 11.25 8.07 -2.12
CA TRP A 183 12.27 8.70 -2.95
C TRP A 183 13.14 9.60 -2.10
N SER A 184 14.41 9.68 -2.48
CA SER A 184 15.41 10.48 -1.78
C SER A 184 15.74 11.72 -2.60
N ASN A 185 15.57 12.89 -1.98
CA ASN A 185 15.77 14.26 -2.48
C ASN A 185 14.85 14.69 -3.63
N CYS A 186 13.80 15.43 -3.26
CA CYS A 186 13.41 16.56 -4.07
C CYS A 186 14.23 17.77 -3.67
N THR A 187 15.07 18.22 -4.57
CA THR A 187 15.27 19.64 -4.75
C THR A 187 14.41 20.00 -5.94
N TRP A 188 13.25 20.60 -5.69
CA TRP A 188 12.52 21.30 -6.73
C TRP A 188 13.32 22.58 -7.03
N GLU A 189 13.85 22.69 -8.25
CA GLU A 189 14.00 24.01 -8.89
C GLU A 189 12.68 24.38 -9.56
#